data_AF-A0AA96WPK0-F1
#
_entry.id   AF-A0AA96WPK0-F1
#
_cell.length_a   1.000
_cell.length_b   1.000
_cell.length_c   1.000
_cell.angle_alpha   90.00
_cell.angle_beta   90.00
_cell.angle_gamma   90.00
#
_symmetry.space_group_name_H-M   'P 1'
#
loop_
_entity.id
_entity.type
_entity.pdbx_description
1 polymer ?
#
loop_
_entity_poly.entity_id
_entity_poly.type
_entity_poly.pdbx_seq_one_letter_code
_entity_poly.pdbx_strand_id
1 'polypeptide(L)'
;MNREADYIEVPLTHEAHQWAEQFAAKQASVAKGKQVYLNTLAVCMVRDYLKWLSIPTDFTQGDCWHPGLRAKFDIADLVVPQVGKVECRSLLPDQTRFTLPPEVRRDRLGYVAVQFGETVNFARLLGFIPTIKALTFVEVSMLDLYPLVIYAISGQKLIFRGSQMVLEMKPLEDMNRLA
;
A
#
# COMPACT_ATOMS: atom_id res chain seq x y z
N MET A 1 -11.70 25.80 -1.88
CA MET A 1 -10.36 25.63 -2.45
C MET A 1 -10.34 24.25 -3.08
N ASN A 2 -10.52 24.17 -4.40
CA ASN A 2 -10.44 22.89 -5.14
C ASN A 2 -8.99 22.43 -5.06
N ARG A 3 -8.70 21.34 -4.34
CA ARG A 3 -7.47 20.59 -4.60
C ARG A 3 -7.66 19.98 -6.00
N GLU A 4 -6.85 20.38 -6.98
CA GLU A 4 -6.54 19.45 -8.06
C GLU A 4 -6.03 18.17 -7.40
N ALA A 5 -6.57 17.03 -7.81
CA ALA A 5 -6.26 15.78 -7.15
C ALA A 5 -4.81 15.38 -7.52
N ASP A 6 -3.86 15.63 -6.61
CA ASP A 6 -2.48 15.18 -6.72
C ASP A 6 -2.43 13.65 -6.55
N TYR A 7 -2.70 12.92 -7.62
CA TYR A 7 -2.53 11.47 -7.68
C TYR A 7 -1.45 11.09 -8.68
N ILE A 8 -0.86 9.92 -8.49
CA ILE A 8 0.06 9.31 -9.45
C ILE A 8 -0.68 8.18 -10.13
N GLU A 9 -0.82 8.25 -11.45
CA GLU A 9 -1.39 7.17 -12.23
C GLU A 9 -0.32 6.11 -12.56
N VAL A 10 -0.63 4.86 -12.27
CA VAL A 10 0.26 3.72 -12.47
C VAL A 10 -0.47 2.67 -13.31
N PRO A 11 0.07 2.26 -14.48
CA PRO A 11 -0.51 1.20 -15.27
C PRO A 11 -0.39 -0.14 -14.54
N LEU A 12 -1.44 -0.96 -14.61
CA LEU A 12 -1.44 -2.29 -14.02
C LEU A 12 -0.84 -3.27 -15.03
N THR A 13 0.20 -3.97 -14.60
CA THR A 13 0.93 -4.90 -15.46
C THR A 13 0.14 -6.19 -15.67
N HIS A 14 0.40 -6.85 -16.79
CA HIS A 14 -0.16 -8.19 -17.03
C HIS A 14 0.21 -9.17 -15.91
N GLU A 15 1.43 -9.10 -15.38
CA GLU A 15 1.87 -9.91 -14.25
C GLU A 15 1.02 -9.65 -12.99
N ALA A 16 0.68 -8.38 -12.70
CA ALA A 16 -0.19 -8.04 -11.59
C ALA A 16 -1.58 -8.68 -11.73
N HIS A 17 -2.15 -8.67 -12.94
CA HIS A 17 -3.40 -9.35 -13.23
C HIS A 17 -3.30 -10.86 -13.05
N GLN A 18 -2.23 -11.49 -13.53
CA GLN A 18 -2.03 -12.94 -13.36
C GLN A 18 -2.02 -13.33 -11.88
N TRP A 19 -1.30 -12.59 -11.02
CA TRP A 19 -1.32 -12.84 -9.58
C TRP A 19 -2.71 -12.66 -8.98
N ALA A 20 -3.38 -11.56 -9.33
CA ALA A 20 -4.71 -11.24 -8.82
C ALA A 20 -5.74 -12.30 -9.21
N GLU A 21 -5.74 -12.76 -10.47
CA GLU A 21 -6.61 -13.82 -10.98
C GLU A 21 -6.35 -15.15 -10.27
N GLN A 22 -5.09 -15.55 -10.14
CA GLN A 22 -4.72 -16.79 -9.46
C GLN A 22 -5.13 -16.79 -7.99
N PHE A 23 -5.02 -15.65 -7.30
CA PHE A 23 -5.40 -15.55 -5.90
C PHE A 23 -6.91 -15.47 -5.72
N ALA A 24 -7.61 -14.76 -6.61
CA ALA A 24 -9.07 -14.67 -6.62
C ALA A 24 -9.73 -16.03 -6.89
N ALA A 25 -9.21 -16.81 -7.83
CA ALA A 25 -9.74 -18.13 -8.20
C ALA A 25 -9.67 -19.16 -7.06
N LYS A 26 -8.82 -18.92 -6.05
CA LYS A 26 -8.67 -19.78 -4.86
C LYS A 26 -9.65 -19.43 -3.74
N GLN A 27 -10.52 -18.43 -3.91
CA GLN A 27 -11.43 -17.97 -2.87
C GLN A 27 -12.76 -18.72 -2.90
N ALA A 28 -13.32 -18.99 -1.73
CA ALA A 28 -14.56 -19.78 -1.58
C ALA A 28 -15.82 -19.08 -2.08
N SER A 29 -15.78 -17.75 -2.27
CA SER A 29 -16.92 -16.97 -2.75
C SER A 29 -16.49 -15.95 -3.79
N VAL A 30 -17.41 -15.62 -4.71
CA VAL A 30 -17.21 -14.58 -5.72
C VAL A 30 -16.88 -13.23 -5.08
N ALA A 31 -17.58 -12.88 -3.98
CA ALA A 31 -17.34 -11.64 -3.26
C ALA A 31 -15.91 -11.57 -2.70
N LYS A 32 -15.43 -12.66 -2.07
CA LYS A 32 -14.06 -12.72 -1.56
C LYS A 32 -13.03 -12.74 -2.68
N GLY A 33 -13.32 -13.44 -3.79
CA GLY A 33 -12.49 -13.42 -4.99
C GLY A 33 -12.29 -12.02 -5.55
N LYS A 34 -13.36 -11.22 -5.67
CA LYS A 34 -13.28 -9.82 -6.11
C LYS A 34 -12.45 -8.96 -5.15
N GLN A 35 -12.65 -9.09 -3.84
CA GLN A 35 -11.83 -8.37 -2.85
C GLN A 35 -10.35 -8.74 -2.99
N VAL A 36 -10.04 -10.03 -3.04
CA VAL A 36 -8.65 -10.51 -3.16
C VAL A 36 -8.01 -10.06 -4.47
N TYR A 37 -8.77 -10.04 -5.57
CA TYR A 37 -8.30 -9.51 -6.85
C TYR A 37 -7.84 -8.05 -6.72
N LEU A 38 -8.71 -7.17 -6.22
CA LEU A 38 -8.42 -5.74 -6.07
C LEU A 38 -7.30 -5.49 -5.06
N ASN A 39 -7.30 -6.21 -3.93
CA ASN A 39 -6.23 -6.13 -2.94
C ASN A 39 -4.87 -6.51 -3.56
N THR A 40 -4.82 -7.60 -4.33
CA THR A 40 -3.58 -8.05 -4.97
C THR A 40 -3.07 -7.03 -5.98
N LEU A 41 -3.96 -6.47 -6.82
CA LEU A 41 -3.61 -5.40 -7.74
C LEU A 41 -3.09 -4.14 -7.03
N ALA A 42 -3.71 -3.76 -5.90
CA ALA A 42 -3.26 -2.62 -5.12
C ALA A 42 -1.84 -2.83 -4.57
N VAL A 43 -1.54 -4.03 -4.04
CA VAL A 43 -0.18 -4.39 -3.60
C VAL A 43 0.82 -4.35 -4.75
N CYS A 44 0.50 -4.94 -5.90
CA CYS A 44 1.35 -4.91 -7.09
C CYS A 44 1.65 -3.49 -7.55
N MET A 45 0.62 -2.63 -7.59
CA MET A 45 0.77 -1.24 -7.99
C MET A 45 1.68 -0.45 -7.04
N VAL A 46 1.49 -0.58 -5.72
CA VAL A 46 2.34 0.08 -4.74
C VAL A 46 3.77 -0.46 -4.79
N ARG A 47 3.95 -1.77 -4.99
CA ARG A 47 5.26 -2.40 -5.23
C ARG A 47 5.95 -1.79 -6.45
N ASP A 48 5.25 -1.66 -7.57
CA ASP A 48 5.81 -1.13 -8.81
C ASP A 48 6.18 0.36 -8.66
N TYR A 49 5.34 1.14 -7.97
CA TYR A 49 5.66 2.53 -7.62
C TYR A 49 6.90 2.64 -6.72
N LEU A 50 7.00 1.85 -5.66
CA LEU A 50 8.17 1.83 -4.76
C LEU A 50 9.44 1.37 -5.50
N LYS A 51 9.31 0.43 -6.44
CA LYS A 51 10.41 0.01 -7.31
C LYS A 51 10.93 1.16 -8.18
N TRP A 52 10.06 2.02 -8.72
CA TRP A 52 10.50 3.22 -9.46
C TRP A 52 11.31 4.19 -8.60
N LEU A 53 11.01 4.24 -7.30
CA LEU A 53 11.75 5.03 -6.31
C LEU A 53 13.00 4.31 -5.77
N SER A 54 13.36 3.16 -6.32
CA SER A 54 14.46 2.31 -5.83
C SER A 54 14.32 1.89 -4.36
N ILE A 55 13.07 1.78 -3.87
CA ILE A 55 12.76 1.28 -2.53
C ILE A 55 12.52 -0.24 -2.64
N PRO A 56 13.33 -1.06 -1.97
CA PRO A 56 13.14 -2.52 -1.99
C PRO A 56 11.86 -2.91 -1.27
N THR A 57 11.17 -3.91 -1.80
CA THR A 57 9.99 -4.52 -1.18
C THR A 57 10.14 -6.03 -1.20
N ASP A 58 9.63 -6.69 -0.17
CA ASP A 58 9.57 -8.14 -0.13
C ASP A 58 8.13 -8.60 -0.39
N PHE A 59 7.85 -8.73 -1.68
CA PHE A 59 6.50 -8.94 -2.18
C PHE A 59 5.87 -10.19 -1.59
N THR A 60 6.61 -11.31 -1.46
CA THR A 60 6.05 -12.61 -1.06
C THR A 60 5.94 -12.82 0.44
N GLN A 61 6.52 -11.92 1.25
CA GLN A 61 6.52 -12.05 2.72
C GLN A 61 5.32 -11.37 3.41
N GLY A 62 4.43 -10.74 2.64
CA GLY A 62 3.20 -10.17 3.18
C GLY A 62 2.22 -11.25 3.68
N ASP A 63 1.40 -10.89 4.67
CA ASP A 63 0.31 -11.74 5.17
C ASP A 63 -0.69 -12.05 4.03
N CYS A 64 -0.86 -11.10 3.09
CA CYS A 64 -1.67 -11.26 1.90
C CYS A 64 -1.15 -12.38 0.97
N TRP A 65 0.10 -12.82 1.10
CA TRP A 65 0.65 -13.97 0.37
C TRP A 65 0.31 -15.31 1.03
N HIS A 66 0.03 -15.32 2.33
CA HIS A 66 -0.34 -16.53 3.05
C HIS A 66 -1.78 -16.96 2.69
N PRO A 67 -1.99 -18.15 2.07
CA PRO A 67 -3.30 -18.55 1.56
C PRO A 67 -4.42 -18.52 2.61
N GLY A 68 -4.14 -18.99 3.83
CA GLY A 68 -5.13 -19.03 4.91
C GLY A 68 -5.48 -17.64 5.45
N LEU A 69 -4.53 -16.70 5.48
CA LEU A 69 -4.80 -15.34 5.97
C LEU A 69 -5.55 -14.55 4.90
N ARG A 70 -5.11 -14.65 3.64
CA ARG A 70 -5.79 -14.06 2.48
C ARG A 70 -7.25 -14.53 2.34
N ALA A 71 -7.51 -15.81 2.59
CA ALA A 71 -8.86 -16.36 2.54
C ALA A 71 -9.77 -15.85 3.68
N LYS A 72 -9.20 -15.58 4.85
CA LYS A 72 -9.96 -15.21 6.04
C LYS A 72 -10.13 -13.70 6.21
N PHE A 73 -9.14 -12.91 5.84
CA PHE A 73 -9.02 -11.50 6.23
C PHE A 73 -8.96 -10.57 5.02
N ASP A 74 -9.43 -9.33 5.18
CA ASP A 74 -9.27 -8.27 4.20
C ASP A 74 -7.90 -7.60 4.39
N ILE A 75 -6.88 -8.26 3.86
CA ILE A 75 -5.47 -7.88 3.97
C ILE A 75 -4.86 -7.66 2.58
N ALA A 76 -3.97 -6.68 2.50
CA ALA A 76 -3.27 -6.23 1.32
C ALA A 76 -1.94 -5.57 1.73
N ASP A 77 -1.18 -6.24 2.60
CA ASP A 77 0.07 -5.71 3.12
C ASP A 77 1.25 -5.91 2.17
N LEU A 78 2.13 -4.91 2.13
CA LEU A 78 3.40 -4.95 1.41
C LEU A 78 4.55 -4.73 2.38
N VAL A 79 5.48 -5.67 2.43
CA VAL A 79 6.65 -5.60 3.32
C VAL A 79 7.72 -4.71 2.69
N VAL A 80 8.19 -3.74 3.46
CA VAL A 80 9.38 -2.94 3.20
C VAL A 80 10.48 -3.42 4.16
N PRO A 81 11.48 -4.19 3.69
CA PRO A 81 12.49 -4.81 4.54
C PRO A 81 13.16 -3.81 5.49
N GLN A 82 13.39 -4.24 6.74
CA GLN A 82 14.02 -3.44 7.80
C GLN A 82 13.22 -2.20 8.25
N VAL A 83 12.05 -1.95 7.67
CA VAL A 83 11.16 -0.82 8.02
C VAL A 83 9.86 -1.32 8.63
N GLY A 84 9.15 -2.23 7.96
CA GLY A 84 7.84 -2.73 8.40
C GLY A 84 6.91 -3.02 7.21
N LYS A 85 5.59 -2.94 7.42
CA LYS A 85 4.59 -3.20 6.37
C LYS A 85 3.66 -2.02 6.14
N VAL A 86 3.36 -1.69 4.89
CA VAL A 86 2.25 -0.79 4.55
C VAL A 86 1.02 -1.60 4.17
N GLU A 87 -0.17 -1.07 4.40
CA GLU A 87 -1.42 -1.69 3.98
C GLU A 87 -1.98 -0.97 2.75
N CYS A 88 -2.22 -1.68 1.66
CA CYS A 88 -2.74 -1.11 0.42
C CYS A 88 -4.27 -1.19 0.41
N ARG A 89 -4.98 -0.06 0.48
CA ARG A 89 -6.45 -0.03 0.52
C ARG A 89 -7.01 0.35 -0.84
N SER A 90 -7.68 -0.61 -1.47
CA SER A 90 -8.34 -0.43 -2.76
C SER A 90 -9.62 0.40 -2.64
N LEU A 91 -9.81 1.31 -3.59
CA LEU A 91 -11.02 2.08 -3.82
C LEU A 91 -11.51 1.82 -5.25
N LEU A 92 -12.82 1.64 -5.41
CA LEU A 92 -13.48 1.68 -6.72
C LEU A 92 -13.51 3.13 -7.26
N PRO A 93 -13.76 3.34 -8.57
CA PRO A 93 -13.72 4.67 -9.19
C PRO A 93 -14.52 5.75 -8.44
N ASP A 94 -15.70 5.41 -7.95
CA ASP A 94 -16.60 6.35 -7.27
C ASP A 94 -16.44 6.38 -5.74
N GLN A 95 -15.55 5.56 -5.19
CA GLN A 95 -15.31 5.52 -3.75
C GLN A 95 -14.35 6.61 -3.32
N THR A 96 -14.76 7.37 -2.32
CA THR A 96 -13.98 8.46 -1.70
C THR A 96 -13.49 8.11 -0.29
N ARG A 97 -13.87 6.93 0.21
CA ARG A 97 -13.58 6.47 1.57
C ARG A 97 -13.32 4.97 1.57
N PHE A 98 -12.44 4.52 2.46
CA PHE A 98 -12.20 3.11 2.73
C PHE A 98 -12.24 2.83 4.23
N THR A 99 -12.62 1.61 4.58
CA THR A 99 -12.63 1.14 5.96
C THR A 99 -11.33 0.44 6.30
N LEU A 100 -10.98 0.46 7.59
CA LEU A 100 -9.87 -0.30 8.16
C LEU A 100 -10.41 -1.52 8.92
N PRO A 101 -10.30 -2.74 8.36
CA PRO A 101 -10.60 -3.98 9.05
C PRO A 101 -9.78 -4.12 10.34
N PRO A 102 -10.31 -4.76 11.41
CA PRO A 102 -9.58 -4.92 12.67
C PRO A 102 -8.18 -5.54 12.53
N GLU A 103 -8.02 -6.49 11.60
CA GLU A 103 -6.78 -7.22 11.32
C GLU A 103 -5.62 -6.34 10.81
N VAL A 104 -5.91 -5.17 10.22
CA VAL A 104 -4.90 -4.28 9.63
C VAL A 104 -4.62 -3.05 10.50
N ARG A 105 -5.27 -2.90 11.65
CA ARG A 105 -5.09 -1.73 12.54
C ARG A 105 -3.82 -1.79 13.39
N ARG A 106 -3.09 -2.91 13.34
CA ARG A 106 -1.86 -3.17 14.09
C ARG A 106 -0.79 -3.65 13.13
N ASP A 107 0.48 -3.46 13.52
CA ASP A 107 1.64 -3.90 12.74
C ASP A 107 1.63 -3.38 11.28
N ARG A 108 1.19 -2.13 11.12
CA ARG A 108 1.30 -1.37 9.88
C ARG A 108 2.07 -0.10 10.16
N LEU A 109 2.77 0.38 9.14
CA LEU A 109 3.40 1.69 9.07
C LEU A 109 2.37 2.76 8.70
N GLY A 110 1.39 2.37 7.89
CA GLY A 110 0.18 3.12 7.58
C GLY A 110 -0.50 2.53 6.35
N TYR A 111 -1.38 3.32 5.75
CA TYR A 111 -2.30 2.88 4.72
C TYR A 111 -2.12 3.70 3.44
N VAL A 112 -1.91 3.02 2.33
CA VAL A 112 -1.76 3.60 1.00
C VAL A 112 -3.08 3.44 0.26
N ALA A 113 -3.68 4.54 -0.18
CA ALA A 113 -4.95 4.51 -0.90
C ALA A 113 -4.72 4.36 -2.41
N VAL A 114 -5.34 3.34 -2.99
CA VAL A 114 -5.22 3.00 -4.42
C VAL A 114 -6.61 2.97 -5.03
N GLN A 115 -6.91 3.92 -5.93
CA GLN A 115 -8.20 3.98 -6.62
C GLN A 115 -8.08 3.44 -8.04
N PHE A 116 -8.89 2.44 -8.38
CA PHE A 116 -8.91 1.89 -9.73
C PHE A 116 -9.66 2.79 -10.72
N GLY A 117 -9.20 2.79 -11.98
CA GLY A 117 -9.97 3.35 -13.08
C GLY A 117 -11.23 2.54 -13.39
N GLU A 118 -12.13 3.09 -14.22
CA GLU A 118 -13.34 2.37 -14.67
C GLU A 118 -12.99 1.05 -15.36
N THR A 119 -11.92 1.09 -16.16
CA THR A 119 -11.23 -0.11 -16.58
C THR A 119 -10.11 -0.39 -15.59
N VAL A 120 -10.01 -1.63 -15.12
CA VAL A 120 -8.97 -2.04 -14.16
C VAL A 120 -7.66 -2.26 -14.91
N ASN A 121 -7.23 -1.30 -15.72
CA ASN A 121 -5.97 -1.32 -16.49
C ASN A 121 -4.94 -0.34 -15.90
N PHE A 122 -5.40 0.58 -15.06
CA PHE A 122 -4.58 1.53 -14.31
C PHE A 122 -5.19 1.76 -12.93
N ALA A 123 -4.37 2.27 -12.02
CA ALA A 123 -4.84 2.76 -10.73
C ALA A 123 -4.15 4.08 -10.37
N ARG A 124 -4.83 4.87 -9.57
CA ARG A 124 -4.38 6.14 -9.03
C ARG A 124 -3.92 5.93 -7.60
N LEU A 125 -2.69 6.35 -7.34
CA LEU A 125 -2.12 6.45 -6.00
C LEU A 125 -2.60 7.77 -5.40
N LEU A 126 -3.58 7.73 -4.50
CA LEU A 126 -4.23 8.94 -3.99
C LEU A 126 -3.48 9.61 -2.84
N GLY A 127 -2.65 8.84 -2.13
CA GLY A 127 -1.95 9.32 -0.94
C GLY A 127 -1.84 8.25 0.13
N PHE A 128 -1.39 8.69 1.29
CA PHE A 128 -1.06 7.86 2.43
C PHE A 128 -1.59 8.46 3.73
N ILE A 129 -1.90 7.60 4.72
CA ILE A 129 -2.15 8.03 6.09
C ILE A 129 -1.38 7.14 7.07
N PRO A 130 -0.68 7.71 8.08
CA PRO A 130 0.06 6.92 9.05
C PRO A 130 -0.86 6.03 9.88
N THR A 131 -0.28 5.03 10.53
CA THR A 131 -1.03 4.09 11.37
C THR A 131 -1.90 4.78 12.41
N ILE A 132 -3.19 4.49 12.32
CA ILE A 132 -4.21 4.90 13.26
C ILE A 132 -4.35 3.79 14.31
N LYS A 133 -4.00 4.08 15.55
CA LYS A 133 -4.27 3.18 16.68
C LYS A 133 -5.70 3.40 17.15
N ALA A 134 -6.62 2.59 16.63
CA ALA A 134 -8.03 2.63 17.02
C ALA A 134 -8.52 1.26 17.49
N LEU A 135 -9.31 1.26 18.57
CA LEU A 135 -10.01 0.06 19.06
C LEU A 135 -11.36 -0.14 18.38
N THR A 136 -11.89 0.89 17.72
CA THR A 136 -13.20 0.93 17.09
C THR A 136 -13.10 0.90 15.57
N PHE A 137 -14.26 0.87 14.91
CA PHE A 137 -14.36 1.07 13.47
C PHE A 137 -13.67 2.38 13.06
N VAL A 138 -12.94 2.33 11.94
CA VAL A 138 -12.30 3.49 11.33
C VAL A 138 -12.62 3.47 9.84
N GLU A 139 -13.10 4.62 9.37
CA GLU A 139 -13.25 4.93 7.96
C GLU A 139 -12.35 6.14 7.67
N VAL A 140 -11.59 6.07 6.58
CA VAL A 140 -10.65 7.10 6.17
C VAL A 140 -11.18 7.75 4.90
N SER A 141 -11.26 9.09 4.90
CA SER A 141 -11.57 9.86 3.71
C SER A 141 -10.34 10.07 2.85
N MET A 142 -10.49 10.06 1.53
CA MET A 142 -9.41 10.45 0.62
C MET A 142 -8.92 11.89 0.86
N LEU A 143 -9.77 12.74 1.45
CA LEU A 143 -9.40 14.12 1.81
C LEU A 143 -8.41 14.19 2.97
N ASP A 144 -8.36 13.15 3.81
CA ASP A 144 -7.47 13.03 4.96
C ASP A 144 -6.11 12.44 4.59
N LEU A 145 -5.91 12.08 3.31
CA LEU A 145 -4.66 11.53 2.81
C LEU A 145 -3.60 12.62 2.67
N TYR A 146 -2.39 12.25 3.04
CA TYR A 146 -1.19 13.01 2.75
C TYR A 146 -0.63 12.65 1.37
N PRO A 147 -0.10 13.63 0.61
CA PRO A 147 0.54 13.36 -0.67
C PRO A 147 1.70 12.37 -0.54
N LEU A 148 1.90 11.55 -1.56
CA LEU A 148 2.91 10.48 -1.58
C LEU A 148 4.30 10.95 -2.02
N VAL A 149 4.61 12.25 -1.92
CA VAL A 149 5.91 12.80 -2.32
C VAL A 149 7.01 12.27 -1.41
N ILE A 150 7.67 11.20 -1.86
CA ILE A 150 8.83 10.60 -1.23
C ILE A 150 10.08 11.27 -1.82
N TYR A 151 10.82 12.03 -1.01
CA TYR A 151 12.17 12.46 -1.37
C TYR A 151 13.11 11.28 -1.16
N ALA A 152 13.55 10.61 -2.23
CA ALA A 152 14.44 9.46 -2.19
C ALA A 152 15.86 9.79 -2.70
N ILE A 153 16.87 9.65 -1.83
CA ILE A 153 18.27 9.44 -2.22
C ILE A 153 18.90 8.37 -1.31
N SER A 154 19.26 7.23 -1.92
CA SER A 154 20.28 6.25 -1.55
C SER A 154 20.55 5.99 -0.05
N GLY A 155 19.87 4.99 0.53
CA GLY A 155 20.35 4.30 1.74
C GLY A 155 19.67 4.64 3.08
N GLN A 156 18.48 5.23 3.04
CA GLN A 156 17.84 5.81 4.23
C GLN A 156 16.60 5.03 4.68
N LYS A 157 16.31 5.09 5.99
CA LYS A 157 15.16 4.43 6.62
C LYS A 157 13.90 5.23 6.31
N LEU A 158 12.85 4.58 5.79
CA LEU A 158 11.52 5.21 5.72
C LEU A 158 11.01 5.45 7.14
N ILE A 159 10.79 6.71 7.50
CA ILE A 159 10.20 7.09 8.78
C ILE A 159 8.95 7.92 8.53
N PHE A 160 7.88 7.56 9.20
CA PHE A 160 6.66 8.36 9.22
C PHE A 160 6.82 9.43 10.31
N ARG A 161 7.12 10.67 9.91
CA ARG A 161 7.17 11.84 10.81
C ARG A 161 5.89 12.65 10.64
N GLY A 162 4.91 12.38 11.50
CA GLY A 162 3.60 13.03 11.45
C GLY A 162 2.86 12.69 10.14
N SER A 163 2.57 13.71 9.35
CA SER A 163 1.91 13.62 8.05
C SER A 163 2.82 13.22 6.89
N GLN A 164 4.13 13.26 7.08
CA GLN A 164 5.10 13.06 6.01
C GLN A 164 5.80 11.72 6.14
N MET A 165 5.96 11.05 5.01
CA MET A 165 6.86 9.92 4.86
C MET A 165 8.24 10.49 4.54
N VAL A 166 9.09 10.56 5.54
CA VAL A 166 10.42 11.20 5.49
C VAL A 166 11.48 10.13 5.61
N LEU A 167 12.47 10.18 4.74
CA LEU A 167 13.66 9.37 4.91
C LEU A 167 14.54 9.96 6.02
N GLU A 168 14.93 9.17 7.01
CA GLU A 168 15.92 9.62 8.00
C GLU A 168 17.33 9.38 7.46
N MET A 169 18.06 10.49 7.29
CA MET A 169 19.49 10.47 6.98
C MET A 169 20.24 9.79 8.13
N LYS A 170 21.04 8.76 7.84
CA LYS A 170 22.06 8.33 8.80
C LYS A 170 23.06 9.49 8.99
N PRO A 171 23.49 9.82 10.22
CA PRO A 171 24.59 10.75 10.43
C PRO A 171 25.83 10.29 9.65
N LEU A 172 26.55 11.23 9.04
CA LEU A 172 27.73 10.98 8.19
C LEU A 172 28.84 10.17 8.91
N GLU A 173 28.81 10.12 10.24
CA GLU A 173 29.81 9.47 11.10
C GLU A 173 29.79 7.93 11.05
N ASP A 174 28.68 7.30 10.64
CA ASP A 174 28.56 5.83 10.58
C ASP A 174 29.08 5.22 9.26
N MET A 175 29.35 6.04 8.23
CA MET A 175 29.85 5.55 6.94
C MET A 175 31.37 5.30 6.92
N ASN A 176 32.13 5.89 7.85
CA ASN A 176 33.59 5.73 7.92
C ASN A 176 34.05 4.55 8.79
N ARG A 177 33.13 3.73 9.31
CA ARG A 177 33.46 2.57 10.16
C ARG A 177 33.43 1.21 9.43
N LEU A 178 33.22 1.22 8.12
CA LEU A 178 33.14 0.01 7.27
C LEU A 178 34.07 0.07 6.05
N ALA A 179 35.11 0.91 6.08
CA ALA A 179 36.20 0.92 5.09
C ALA A 179 37.47 0.29 5.68
#